data_AF-A0A3D3QLE1-F1
#
_entry.id   AF-A0A3D3QLE1-F1
#
_cell.length_a   1.000
_cell.length_b   1.000
_cell.length_c   1.000
_cell.angle_alpha   90.00
_cell.angle_beta   90.00
_cell.angle_gamma   90.00
#
_symmetry.space_group_name_H-M   'P 1'
#
loop_
_entity.id
_entity.type
_entity.pdbx_description
1 polymer ?
#
loop_
_entity_poly.entity_id
_entity_poly.type
_entity_poly.pdbx_seq_one_letter_code
_entity_poly.pdbx_strand_id
1 'polypeptide(L)'
;YGEIARAVGKPDQARAVGQAVGANPILIVVPCHRVIASDGRLTGFSGGLRRKVALLRMEGVEVEGASPNSRVHPEVIPLDL
;
A
#
# COMPACT_ATOMS: atom_id res chain seq x y z
N TYR A 1 4.66 -4.78 1.69
CA TYR A 1 5.96 -4.38 2.31
C TYR A 1 7.08 -5.40 2.11
N GLY A 2 6.84 -6.71 2.27
CA GLY A 2 7.89 -7.72 2.05
C GLY A 2 8.54 -7.64 0.67
N GLU A 3 7.76 -7.42 -0.38
CA GLU A 3 8.27 -7.24 -1.75
C GLU A 3 9.20 -6.03 -1.88
N ILE A 4 8.81 -4.87 -1.33
CA ILE A 4 9.65 -3.66 -1.31
C ILE A 4 10.95 -3.95 -0.55
N ALA A 5 10.88 -4.64 0.60
CA ALA A 5 12.05 -5.05 1.37
C ALA A 5 13.01 -5.92 0.54
N ARG A 6 12.50 -6.87 -0.24
CA ARG A 6 13.32 -7.67 -1.18
C ARG A 6 13.93 -6.81 -2.27
N ALA A 7 13.15 -5.92 -2.89
CA ALA A 7 13.62 -5.05 -3.97
C ALA A 7 14.76 -4.11 -3.53
N VAL A 8 14.77 -3.66 -2.27
CA VAL A 8 15.84 -2.82 -1.71
C VAL A 8 16.99 -3.62 -1.07
N GLY A 9 17.06 -4.94 -1.29
CA GLY A 9 18.14 -5.80 -0.77
C GLY A 9 18.09 -6.04 0.74
N LYS A 10 16.94 -5.83 1.39
CA LYS A 10 16.75 -6.01 2.84
C LYS A 10 15.51 -6.88 3.12
N PRO A 11 15.50 -8.16 2.71
CA PRO A 11 14.31 -9.03 2.74
C PRO A 11 13.65 -9.14 4.12
N ASP A 12 14.44 -9.12 5.20
CA ASP A 12 13.95 -9.28 6.58
C ASP A 12 13.47 -7.97 7.22
N GLN A 13 13.52 -6.84 6.50
CA GLN A 13 13.26 -5.51 7.04
C GLN A 13 11.89 -4.94 6.64
N ALA A 14 10.91 -5.81 6.36
CA ALA A 14 9.56 -5.40 5.93
C ALA A 14 8.89 -4.40 6.91
N ARG A 15 9.11 -4.57 8.23
CA ARG A 15 8.59 -3.67 9.26
C ARG A 15 9.22 -2.28 9.17
N ALA A 16 10.55 -2.20 9.00
CA ALA A 16 11.26 -0.94 8.86
C ALA A 16 10.83 -0.19 7.59
N VAL A 17 10.65 -0.91 6.47
CA VAL A 17 10.09 -0.35 5.23
C VAL A 17 8.68 0.21 5.48
N GLY A 18 7.82 -0.52 6.20
CA GLY A 18 6.50 -0.03 6.57
C GLY A 18 6.52 1.26 7.38
N GLN A 19 7.46 1.38 8.31
CA GLN A 19 7.67 2.62 9.09
C GLN A 19 8.15 3.76 8.20
N ALA A 20 9.12 3.52 7.32
CA ALA A 20 9.63 4.53 6.39
C ALA A 20 8.52 5.04 5.45
N VAL A 21 7.70 4.14 4.91
CA VAL A 21 6.54 4.50 4.07
C VAL A 21 5.48 5.27 4.86
N GLY A 22 5.20 4.85 6.10
CA GLY A 22 4.27 5.54 6.99
C GLY A 22 4.72 6.94 7.41
N ALA A 23 6.04 7.18 7.47
CA ALA A 23 6.65 8.47 7.80
C ALA A 23 6.75 9.44 6.61
N ASN A 24 6.39 9.01 5.39
CA ASN A 24 6.47 9.84 4.20
C ASN A 24 5.53 11.06 4.30
N PRO A 25 6.04 12.31 4.21
CA PRO A 25 5.19 13.50 4.24
C PRO A 25 4.57 13.83 2.87
N ILE A 26 4.99 13.20 1.78
CA ILE A 26 4.56 13.48 0.41
C ILE A 26 3.77 12.30 -0.16
N LEU A 27 2.54 12.13 0.34
CA LEU A 27 1.71 10.92 0.20
C LEU A 27 1.20 10.58 -1.20
N ILE A 28 1.31 11.51 -2.15
CA ILE A 28 0.77 11.36 -3.52
C ILE A 28 1.92 11.14 -4.51
N VAL A 29 3.01 11.91 -4.39
CA VAL A 29 4.17 11.83 -5.30
C VAL A 29 4.89 10.49 -5.12
N VAL A 30 5.04 10.03 -3.89
CA VAL A 30 5.42 8.65 -3.60
C VAL A 30 4.11 7.86 -3.50
N PRO A 31 3.86 6.88 -4.39
CA PRO A 31 2.57 6.18 -4.49
C PRO A 31 2.37 5.15 -3.36
N CYS A 32 2.55 5.57 -2.10
CA CYS A 32 2.46 4.71 -0.94
C CYS A 32 1.04 4.17 -0.69
N HIS A 33 0.02 4.78 -1.29
CA HIS A 33 -1.35 4.25 -1.31
C HIS A 33 -1.47 2.92 -2.05
N ARG A 34 -0.52 2.56 -2.94
CA ARG A 34 -0.50 1.26 -3.64
C ARG A 34 -0.08 0.08 -2.75
N VAL A 35 0.52 0.34 -1.58
CA VAL A 35 1.00 -0.73 -0.72
C VAL A 35 -0.15 -1.35 0.08
N ILE A 36 -0.38 -2.65 -0.12
CA ILE A 36 -1.40 -3.46 0.57
C ILE A 36 -0.76 -4.61 1.35
N ALA A 37 -1.57 -5.35 2.12
CA ALA A 37 -1.12 -6.57 2.79
C ALA A 37 -0.84 -7.68 1.77
N SER A 38 0.06 -8.61 2.10
CA SER A 38 0.40 -9.75 1.24
C SER A 38 -0.76 -10.72 0.99
N ASP A 39 -1.84 -10.59 1.75
CA ASP A 39 -3.07 -11.37 1.61
C ASP A 39 -4.20 -10.59 0.93
N GLY A 40 -3.88 -9.50 0.22
CA GLY A 40 -4.84 -8.72 -0.56
C GLY A 40 -5.72 -7.77 0.27
N ARG A 41 -5.46 -7.61 1.57
CA ARG A 41 -6.22 -6.71 2.44
C ARG A 41 -5.72 -5.27 2.45
N LEU A 42 -6.65 -4.34 2.58
CA LEU A 42 -6.39 -2.93 2.79
C LEU A 42 -5.73 -2.69 4.15
N THR A 43 -4.54 -2.10 4.11
CA THR A 43 -3.77 -1.68 5.29
C THR A 43 -3.89 -0.18 5.53
N GLY A 44 -3.44 0.26 6.70
CA GLY A 44 -3.41 1.65 7.11
C GLY A 44 -2.74 2.60 6.10
N PHE A 45 -3.13 3.87 6.18
CA PHE A 45 -2.61 4.95 5.35
C PHE A 45 -2.57 6.22 6.20
N SER A 46 -1.45 6.93 6.22
CA SER A 46 -1.29 8.18 6.99
C SER A 46 -2.27 9.26 6.55
N GLY A 47 -2.66 9.28 5.27
CA GLY A 47 -3.72 10.16 4.76
C GLY A 47 -5.15 9.70 5.06
N GLY A 48 -5.34 8.56 5.75
CA GLY A 48 -6.63 7.95 6.08
C GLY A 48 -7.20 7.04 4.98
N LEU A 49 -7.87 5.95 5.39
CA LEU A 49 -8.32 4.89 4.48
C LEU A 49 -9.22 5.38 3.34
N ARG A 50 -10.13 6.33 3.60
CA ARG A 50 -10.98 6.89 2.54
C ARG A 50 -10.19 7.49 1.38
N ARG A 51 -9.08 8.18 1.66
CA ARG A 51 -8.22 8.77 0.63
C ARG A 51 -7.44 7.70 -0.13
N LYS A 52 -6.91 6.69 0.57
CA LYS A 52 -6.25 5.54 -0.07
C LYS A 52 -7.18 4.83 -1.05
N VAL A 53 -8.42 4.57 -0.64
CA VAL A 53 -9.43 3.94 -1.50
C VAL A 53 -9.78 4.82 -2.70
N ALA A 54 -9.92 6.13 -2.52
CA ALA A 54 -10.17 7.05 -3.62
C ALA A 54 -9.02 7.01 -4.66
N LEU A 55 -7.76 7.05 -4.20
CA LEU A 55 -6.58 6.99 -5.08
C LEU A 55 -6.50 5.65 -5.82
N LEU A 56 -6.69 4.52 -5.12
CA LEU A 56 -6.71 3.20 -5.73
C LEU A 56 -7.79 3.09 -6.82
N ARG A 57 -9.00 3.58 -6.55
CA ARG A 57 -10.09 3.60 -7.53
C ARG A 57 -9.80 4.48 -8.74
N MET A 58 -9.11 5.62 -8.55
CA MET A 58 -8.65 6.46 -9.67
C MET A 58 -7.63 5.74 -10.57
N GLU A 59 -6.86 4.81 -10.00
CA GLU A 59 -5.91 3.94 -10.72
C GLU A 59 -6.58 2.68 -11.31
N GLY A 60 -7.91 2.54 -11.20
CA GLY A 60 -8.65 1.38 -11.72
C GLY A 60 -8.62 0.15 -10.81
N VAL A 61 -8.18 0.30 -9.56
CA VAL A 61 -8.17 -0.77 -8.56
C VAL A 61 -9.49 -0.80 -7.80
N GLU A 62 -10.12 -1.98 -7.75
CA GLU A 62 -11.35 -2.18 -7.00
C GLU A 62 -11.07 -2.40 -5.51
N VAL A 63 -11.89 -1.79 -4.65
CA VAL A 63 -11.81 -1.99 -3.20
C VAL A 63 -13.23 -2.13 -2.65
N GLU A 64 -13.49 -3.24 -1.96
CA GLU A 64 -14.81 -3.64 -1.43
C GLU A 64 -15.37 -2.71 -0.34
N GLY A 65 -14.53 -1.82 0.21
CA GLY A 65 -14.91 -0.91 1.27
C GLY A 65 -13.84 0.11 1.62
N ALA A 66 -14.07 0.85 2.71
CA ALA A 66 -13.11 1.82 3.27
C ALA A 66 -12.80 1.54 4.74
N SER A 67 -12.98 0.30 5.18
CA SER A 67 -12.65 -0.19 6.52
C SER A 67 -11.29 -0.91 6.51
N PRO A 68 -10.61 -1.01 7.68
CA PRO A 68 -9.49 -1.92 7.83
C PRO A 68 -9.88 -3.32 7.35
N ASN A 69 -8.97 -4.00 6.65
CA ASN A 69 -9.17 -5.35 6.09
C ASN A 69 -10.13 -5.49 4.90
N SER A 70 -10.66 -4.40 4.34
CA SER A 70 -11.37 -4.43 3.05
C SER A 70 -10.51 -5.11 1.96
N ARG A 71 -11.08 -5.94 1.09
CA ARG A 71 -10.31 -6.58 0.00
C ARG A 71 -10.02 -5.58 -1.12
N VAL A 72 -8.87 -5.79 -1.76
CA VAL A 72 -8.37 -5.01 -2.89
C VAL A 72 -8.20 -5.95 -4.09
N HIS A 73 -8.73 -5.57 -5.24
CA HIS A 73 -8.70 -6.37 -6.47
C HIS A 73 -8.13 -5.56 -7.65
N PRO A 74 -7.19 -6.11 -8.43
CA PRO A 74 -6.54 -7.41 -8.22
C PRO A 74 -5.68 -7.43 -6.95
N GLU A 75 -5.52 -8.60 -6.34
CA GLU A 75 -4.78 -8.79 -5.07
C GLU A 75 -3.27 -8.48 -5.21
N VAL A 76 -2.77 -8.41 -6.45
CA VAL A 76 -1.40 -8.04 -6.78
C VAL A 76 -1.43 -6.77 -7.62
N ILE A 77 -0.94 -5.67 -7.04
CA ILE A 77 -0.61 -4.46 -7.78
C ILE A 77 0.90 -4.53 -8.01
N PRO A 78 1.37 -4.89 -9.22
CA PRO A 78 2.79 -4.93 -9.49
C PRO A 78 3.41 -3.57 -9.19
N LEU A 79 4.50 -3.58 -8.43
CA LEU A 79 5.34 -2.41 -8.29
C LEU A 79 6.21 -2.37 -9.53
N ASP A 80 5.98 -1.41 -10.42
CA ASP A 80 6.89 -1.08 -11.51
C ASP A 80 8.18 -0.49 -10.89
N LEU A 81 9.05 -1.35 -10.35
CA LEU A 81 10.37 -1.01 -9.78
C LEU A 81 11.49 -1.40 -10.74
#